data_AF-A0A2U8VP78-F1
#
_entry.id   AF-A0A2U8VP78-F1
#
_cell.length_a   1.000
_cell.length_b   1.000
_cell.length_c   1.000
_cell.angle_alpha   90.00
_cell.angle_beta   90.00
_cell.angle_gamma   90.00
#
_symmetry.space_group_name_H-M   'P 1'
#
loop_
_entity.id
_entity.type
_entity.pdbx_description
1 polymer ?
#
loop_
_entity_poly.entity_id
_entity_poly.type
_entity_poly.pdbx_seq_one_letter_code
_entity_poly.pdbx_strand_id
1 'polypeptide(L)'
;MADRFGVDQAAILSRIFDRNAIRRQALLPPLNIRAVFEHEVETARWRAICDAHYAHVRAEVLARLRERHGLDFGNSAGGRWAVEFRTRRALHERFWL
;
A
#
# COMPACT_ATOMS: atom_id res chain seq x y z
N MET A 1 19.49 -3.16 3.91
CA MET A 1 19.78 -1.79 3.41
C MET A 1 18.43 -1.18 3.10
N ALA A 2 18.06 -0.10 3.81
CA ALA A 2 16.79 0.57 3.59
C ALA A 2 16.86 1.43 2.33
N ASP A 3 15.81 1.41 1.51
CA ASP A 3 15.72 2.35 0.39
C ASP A 3 15.16 3.72 0.82
N ARG A 4 14.92 4.62 -0.14
CA ARG A 4 14.40 5.98 0.12
C ARG A 4 13.03 6.01 0.82
N PHE A 5 12.32 4.88 0.88
CA PHE A 5 11.03 4.73 1.56
C PHE A 5 11.16 4.00 2.91
N GLY A 6 12.39 3.76 3.40
CA GLY A 6 12.64 3.04 4.64
C GLY A 6 12.43 1.53 4.52
N VAL A 7 12.26 0.99 3.31
CA VAL A 7 12.00 -0.44 3.11
C VAL A 7 13.29 -1.23 3.24
N ASP A 8 13.38 -2.10 4.25
CA ASP A 8 14.54 -2.98 4.42
C ASP A 8 14.50 -4.18 3.47
N GLN A 9 15.17 -4.01 2.34
CA GLN A 9 15.25 -5.03 1.30
C GLN A 9 15.98 -6.31 1.75
N ALA A 10 16.91 -6.19 2.70
CA ALA A 10 17.62 -7.36 3.22
C ALA A 10 16.68 -8.25 4.04
N ALA A 11 15.84 -7.64 4.89
CA ALA A 11 14.82 -8.35 5.64
C ALA A 11 13.79 -9.03 4.72
N ILE A 12 13.36 -8.36 3.65
CA ILE A 12 12.45 -8.95 2.65
C ILE A 12 13.10 -10.17 2.00
N LEU A 13 14.33 -10.02 1.51
CA LEU A 13 15.03 -11.11 0.84
C LEU A 13 15.27 -12.31 1.77
N SER A 14 15.64 -12.05 3.03
CA SER A 14 15.80 -13.09 4.06
C SER A 14 14.51 -13.88 4.25
N ARG A 15 13.36 -13.21 4.40
CA ARG A 15 12.05 -13.87 4.54
C ARG A 15 11.67 -14.70 3.33
N ILE A 16 12.02 -14.25 2.12
CA ILE A 16 11.78 -15.02 0.89
C ILE A 16 12.63 -16.30 0.89
N PHE A 17 13.89 -16.22 1.32
CA PHE A 17 14.73 -17.41 1.43
C PHE A 17 14.22 -18.39 2.48
N ASP A 18 13.76 -17.92 3.64
CA ASP A 18 13.16 -18.76 4.67
C ASP A 18 11.93 -19.51 4.13
N ARG A 19 11.04 -18.80 3.41
CA ARG A 19 9.88 -19.41 2.74
C ARG A 19 10.31 -20.45 1.70
N ASN A 20 11.36 -20.18 0.94
CA ASN A 20 11.84 -21.10 -0.09
C ASN A 20 12.50 -22.35 0.53
N ALA A 21 13.16 -22.21 1.68
CA ALA A 21 13.71 -23.33 2.44
C ALA A 21 12.58 -24.25 2.95
N ILE A 22 11.50 -23.69 3.50
CA ILE A 22 10.31 -24.45 3.91
C ILE A 22 9.69 -25.19 2.72
N ARG A 23 9.56 -24.51 1.56
CA ARG A 23 9.02 -25.14 0.34
C ARG A 23 9.88 -26.31 -0.13
N ARG A 24 11.21 -26.17 -0.04
CA ARG A 24 12.15 -27.25 -0.37
C ARG A 24 11.95 -28.45 0.57
N GLN A 25 11.81 -28.23 1.86
CA GLN A 25 11.52 -29.29 2.84
C GLN A 25 10.19 -29.99 2.55
N ALA A 26 9.19 -29.24 2.07
CA ALA A 26 7.87 -29.75 1.71
C ALA A 26 7.77 -30.28 0.26
N LEU A 27 8.88 -30.41 -0.48
CA LEU A 27 8.92 -30.84 -1.88
C LEU A 27 8.03 -30.01 -2.82
N LEU A 28 7.79 -28.75 -2.48
CA LEU A 28 7.04 -27.81 -3.31
C LEU A 28 7.97 -27.13 -4.32
N PRO A 29 7.45 -26.73 -5.50
CA PRO A 29 8.23 -25.96 -6.47
C PRO A 29 8.84 -24.70 -5.85
N PRO A 30 10.10 -24.36 -6.15
CA PRO A 30 10.75 -23.18 -5.60
C PRO A 30 10.05 -21.90 -6.05
N LEU A 31 10.13 -20.85 -5.23
CA LEU A 31 9.63 -19.53 -5.61
C LEU A 31 10.51 -18.91 -6.70
N ASN A 32 9.90 -18.15 -7.61
CA ASN A 32 10.63 -17.18 -8.42
C ASN A 32 11.06 -16.02 -7.51
N ILE A 33 12.27 -16.13 -6.94
CA ILE A 33 12.78 -15.20 -5.93
C ILE A 33 12.73 -13.76 -6.43
N ARG A 34 13.12 -13.52 -7.69
CA ARG A 34 13.13 -12.18 -8.27
C ARG A 34 11.74 -11.57 -8.31
N ALA A 35 10.77 -12.28 -8.87
CA ALA A 35 9.40 -11.77 -8.99
C ALA A 35 8.76 -11.53 -7.62
N VAL A 36 9.00 -12.41 -6.65
CA VAL A 36 8.47 -12.23 -5.28
C VAL A 36 9.14 -11.05 -4.59
N PHE A 37 10.46 -10.89 -4.74
CA PHE A 37 11.19 -9.77 -4.16
C PHE A 37 10.73 -8.43 -4.70
N GLU A 38 10.64 -8.28 -6.03
CA GLU A 38 10.16 -7.06 -6.67
C GLU A 38 8.74 -6.71 -6.19
N HIS A 39 7.85 -7.69 -6.13
CA HIS A 39 6.48 -7.49 -5.63
C HIS A 39 6.42 -7.09 -4.15
N GLU A 40 7.19 -7.74 -3.27
CA GLU A 40 7.21 -7.42 -1.84
C GLU A 40 7.83 -6.05 -1.56
N VAL A 41 8.88 -5.67 -2.31
CA VAL A 41 9.48 -4.33 -2.23
C VAL A 41 8.47 -3.26 -2.65
N GLU A 42 7.80 -3.40 -3.80
CA GLU A 42 6.80 -2.44 -4.25
C GLU A 42 5.62 -2.35 -3.28
N THR A 43 5.17 -3.48 -2.74
CA THR A 43 4.11 -3.50 -1.72
C THR A 43 4.53 -2.75 -0.45
N ALA A 44 5.78 -2.95 0.01
CA ALA A 44 6.30 -2.27 1.18
C ALA A 44 6.46 -0.77 0.95
N ARG A 45 6.93 -0.36 -0.23
CA ARG A 45 7.01 1.05 -0.64
C ARG A 45 5.64 1.69 -0.64
N TRP A 46 4.65 1.02 -1.23
CA TRP A 46 3.28 1.52 -1.26
C TRP A 46 2.68 1.70 0.12
N ARG A 47 2.93 0.75 1.03
CA ARG A 47 2.50 0.84 2.42
C ARG A 47 3.14 2.04 3.11
N ALA A 48 4.45 2.24 2.96
CA ALA A 48 5.14 3.39 3.52
C ALA A 48 4.54 4.73 3.03
N ILE A 49 4.21 4.82 1.74
CA ILE A 49 3.51 5.98 1.16
C ILE A 49 2.12 6.17 1.79
N CYS A 50 1.34 5.09 1.89
CA CYS A 50 0.02 5.14 2.49
C CYS A 50 0.09 5.58 3.97
N ASP A 51 0.99 5.00 4.75
CA ASP A 51 1.15 5.32 6.18
C ASP A 51 1.55 6.79 6.37
N ALA A 52 2.42 7.32 5.50
CA ALA A 52 2.86 8.70 5.56
C ALA A 52 1.78 9.71 5.13
N HIS A 53 0.94 9.38 4.14
CA HIS A 53 0.10 10.38 3.45
C HIS A 53 -1.41 10.15 3.53
N TYR A 54 -1.87 8.96 3.89
CA TYR A 54 -3.28 8.59 3.78
C TYR A 54 -4.20 9.52 4.60
N ALA A 55 -3.86 9.77 5.87
CA ALA A 55 -4.69 10.61 6.73
C ALA A 55 -4.87 12.03 6.18
N HIS A 56 -3.77 12.61 5.70
CA HIS A 56 -3.76 13.95 5.11
C HIS A 56 -4.57 14.00 3.81
N VAL A 57 -4.30 13.09 2.85
CA VAL A 57 -5.03 13.03 1.58
C VAL A 57 -6.52 12.76 1.81
N ARG A 58 -6.86 11.88 2.75
CA ARG A 58 -8.26 11.60 3.11
C ARG A 58 -8.98 12.85 3.63
N ALA A 59 -8.32 13.64 4.48
CA ALA A 59 -8.89 14.88 5.01
C ALA A 59 -9.17 15.89 3.89
N GLU A 60 -8.22 16.06 2.95
CA GLU A 60 -8.42 16.93 1.78
C GLU A 60 -9.60 16.45 0.91
N VAL A 61 -9.67 15.14 0.64
CA VAL A 61 -10.75 14.54 -0.16
C VAL A 61 -12.10 14.76 0.52
N LEU A 62 -12.19 14.53 1.83
CA LEU A 62 -13.42 14.76 2.59
C LEU A 62 -13.82 16.23 2.57
N ALA A 63 -12.88 17.16 2.77
CA ALA A 63 -13.15 18.59 2.72
C ALA A 63 -13.73 19.01 1.36
N ARG A 64 -13.09 18.59 0.26
CA ARG A 64 -13.57 18.87 -1.11
C ARG A 64 -14.94 18.27 -1.40
N LEU A 65 -15.24 17.09 -0.87
CA LEU A 65 -16.55 16.46 -1.07
C LEU A 65 -17.64 17.16 -0.25
N ARG A 66 -17.32 17.61 0.97
CA ARG A 66 -18.25 18.39 1.80
C ARG A 66 -18.54 19.77 1.23
N GLU A 67 -17.53 20.43 0.64
CA GLU A 67 -17.71 21.69 -0.07
C GLU A 67 -18.71 21.56 -1.24
N ARG A 68 -18.69 20.42 -1.95
CA ARG A 68 -19.56 20.19 -3.11
C ARG A 68 -20.96 19.64 -2.77
N HIS A 69 -21.06 18.86 -1.70
CA HIS A 69 -22.25 18.03 -1.44
C HIS A 69 -22.87 18.28 -0.04
N GLY A 70 -22.32 19.20 0.74
CA GLY A 70 -22.77 19.54 2.08
C GLY A 70 -21.95 18.91 3.20
N LEU A 71 -22.02 19.51 4.38
CA LEU A 71 -21.21 19.14 5.55
C LEU A 71 -21.44 17.70 6.04
N ASP A 72 -22.62 17.13 5.77
CA ASP A 72 -22.97 15.75 6.15
C ASP A 72 -22.37 14.69 5.22
N PHE A 73 -21.72 15.08 4.13
CA PHE A 73 -21.07 14.13 3.24
C PHE A 73 -20.00 13.34 3.99
N GLY A 74 -20.03 12.01 3.81
CA GLY A 74 -19.15 11.06 4.50
C GLY A 74 -19.75 10.40 5.74
N ASN A 75 -20.95 10.79 6.17
CA ASN A 75 -21.62 10.17 7.32
C ASN A 75 -22.43 8.91 6.94
N SER A 76 -22.92 8.84 5.70
CA SER A 76 -23.59 7.65 5.16
C SER A 76 -22.58 6.57 4.72
N ALA A 77 -23.04 5.31 4.63
CA ALA A 77 -22.21 4.23 4.11
C ALA A 77 -21.66 4.57 2.71
N GLY A 78 -22.53 4.96 1.77
CA GLY A 78 -22.10 5.37 0.42
C GLY A 78 -21.11 6.54 0.43
N GLY A 79 -21.32 7.53 1.30
CA GLY A 79 -20.38 8.65 1.48
C GLY A 79 -19.00 8.20 1.95
N ARG A 80 -18.94 7.28 2.94
CA ARG A 80 -17.67 6.71 3.41
C ARG A 80 -16.92 5.96 2.32
N TRP A 81 -17.64 5.16 1.52
CA TRP A 81 -17.05 4.44 0.39
C TRP A 81 -16.53 5.39 -0.69
N ALA A 82 -17.27 6.46 -1.00
CA ALA A 82 -16.83 7.47 -1.95
C ALA A 82 -15.56 8.18 -1.47
N VAL A 83 -15.48 8.56 -0.19
CA VAL A 83 -14.27 9.16 0.40
C VAL A 83 -13.09 8.20 0.29
N GLU A 84 -13.28 6.93 0.66
CA GLU A 84 -12.21 5.92 0.59
C GLU A 84 -11.71 5.71 -0.84
N PHE A 85 -12.62 5.51 -1.80
CA PHE A 85 -12.27 5.33 -3.21
C PHE A 85 -11.50 6.54 -3.76
N ARG A 86 -11.98 7.75 -3.49
CA ARG A 86 -11.34 8.99 -3.95
C ARG A 86 -10.00 9.22 -3.26
N THR A 87 -9.84 8.81 -2.00
CA THR A 87 -8.57 8.88 -1.27
C THR A 87 -7.53 7.95 -1.89
N ARG A 88 -7.89 6.69 -2.14
CA ARG A 88 -6.98 5.72 -2.80
C ARG A 88 -6.57 6.20 -4.18
N ARG A 89 -7.53 6.70 -4.96
CA ARG A 89 -7.26 7.27 -6.28
C ARG A 89 -6.31 8.47 -6.21
N ALA A 90 -6.54 9.40 -5.28
CA ALA A 90 -5.68 10.56 -5.12
C ALA A 90 -4.26 10.20 -4.64
N LEU A 91 -4.12 9.21 -3.74
CA LEU A 91 -2.81 8.69 -3.34
C LEU A 91 -2.07 8.10 -4.54
N HIS A 92 -2.76 7.30 -5.35
CA HIS A 92 -2.17 6.67 -6.53
C HIS A 92 -1.75 7.71 -7.56
N GLU A 93 -2.63 8.67 -7.89
CA GLU A 93 -2.32 9.75 -8.84
C GLU A 93 -1.13 10.63 -8.40
N ARG A 94 -0.91 10.79 -7.09
CA ARG A 94 0.17 11.65 -6.56
C ARG A 94 1.49 10.93 -6.35
N PHE A 95 1.45 9.66 -5.99
CA PHE A 95 2.62 8.95 -5.43
C PHE A 95 2.92 7.61 -6.09
N TRP A 96 2.07 7.13 -7.00
CA TRP A 96 2.34 5.95 -7.81
C TRP A 96 2.94 6.39 -9.16
N LEU A 97 4.14 5.89 -9.48
CA LEU A 97 4.81 6.08 -10.77
C LEU A 97 4.48 4.90 -11.69
#